data_AF-A0A2S2Q6H6-F1
#
_entry.id   AF-A0A2S2Q6H6-F1
#
_cell.length_a   1.000
_cell.length_b   1.000
_cell.length_c   1.000
_cell.angle_alpha   90.00
_cell.angle_beta   90.00
_cell.angle_gamma   90.00
#
_symmetry.space_group_name_H-M   'P 1'
#
loop_
_entity.id
_entity.type
_entity.pdbx_description
1 polymer ?
#
loop_
_entity_poly.entity_id
_entity_poly.type
_entity_poly.pdbx_seq_one_letter_code
_entity_poly.pdbx_strand_id
1 'polypeptide(L)'
;MTVDIAALTTRRGTIKGRITRFLKYAQDFSQDGDISQIRIRKVKIEENWEEFQNIQTIIEANVTETTGITAEENYRFEFEDLYFNAIVEGEKIITNQNATSEAKSESTAGSHQPSVVKLAALNVP
;
A
#
# COMPACT_ATOMS: atom_id res chain seq x y z
N MET A 1 -4.20 22.32 29.86
CA MET A 1 -3.94 20.90 29.58
C MET A 1 -2.48 20.82 29.13
N THR A 2 -1.61 20.14 29.86
CA THR A 2 -0.21 19.96 29.45
C THR A 2 -0.14 18.90 28.37
N VAL A 3 0.53 19.19 27.26
CA VAL A 3 0.76 18.22 26.19
C VAL A 3 1.69 17.12 26.70
N ASP A 4 1.28 15.86 26.60
CA ASP A 4 2.12 14.72 26.99
C ASP A 4 3.01 14.29 25.82
N ILE A 5 4.22 14.86 25.77
CA ILE A 5 5.21 14.61 24.72
C ILE A 5 5.70 13.16 24.73
N ALA A 6 5.75 12.49 25.89
CA ALA A 6 6.19 11.10 25.99
C ALA A 6 5.16 10.15 25.35
N ALA A 7 3.87 10.38 25.60
CA ALA A 7 2.80 9.62 24.95
C ALA A 7 2.80 9.83 23.43
N LEU A 8 2.97 11.07 22.96
CA LEU A 8 3.06 11.40 21.54
C LEU A 8 4.27 10.72 20.87
N THR A 9 5.43 10.76 21.52
CA THR A 9 6.66 10.09 21.04
C THR A 9 6.46 8.58 20.91
N THR A 10 5.80 7.96 21.89
CA THR A 10 5.45 6.52 21.85
C THR A 10 4.49 6.23 20.69
N ARG A 11 3.51 7.11 20.46
CA ARG A 11 2.52 6.93 19.40
C ARG A 11 3.13 7.04 18.01
N ARG A 12 3.96 8.06 17.72
CA ARG A 12 4.66 8.15 16.42
C ARG A 12 5.60 6.97 16.18
N GLY A 13 6.24 6.43 17.22
CA GLY A 13 7.07 5.23 17.12
C GLY A 13 6.26 4.00 16.73
N THR A 14 5.05 3.86 17.30
CA THR A 14 4.11 2.80 16.92
C THR A 14 3.68 2.91 15.46
N ILE A 15 3.41 4.13 14.98
CA ILE A 15 3.09 4.39 13.58
C ILE A 15 4.26 4.00 12.67
N LYS A 16 5.48 4.49 12.96
CA LYS A 16 6.71 4.13 12.23
C LYS A 16 6.83 2.60 12.12
N GLY A 17 6.65 1.89 13.23
CA GLY A 17 6.69 0.42 13.25
C GLY A 17 5.61 -0.29 12.41
N ARG A 18 4.41 0.30 12.27
CA ARG A 18 3.37 -0.24 11.36
C ARG A 18 3.80 -0.12 9.91
N ILE A 19 4.34 1.03 9.52
CA ILE A 19 4.83 1.29 8.17
C ILE A 19 5.99 0.37 7.84
N THR A 20 6.97 0.22 8.74
CA THR A 20 8.10 -0.71 8.55
C THR A 20 7.63 -2.14 8.31
N ARG A 21 6.63 -2.62 9.07
CA ARG A 21 6.08 -3.98 8.86
C ARG A 21 5.38 -4.11 7.51
N PHE A 22 4.68 -3.07 7.05
CA PHE A 22 4.07 -3.10 5.73
C PHE A 22 5.12 -3.10 4.62
N LEU A 23 6.12 -2.21 4.69
CA LEU A 23 7.21 -2.19 3.72
C LEU A 23 7.89 -3.56 3.63
N LYS A 24 8.20 -4.18 4.77
CA LYS A 24 8.81 -5.51 4.79
C LYS A 24 7.88 -6.57 4.17
N TYR A 25 6.59 -6.52 4.48
CA TYR A 25 5.60 -7.41 3.87
C TYR A 25 5.52 -7.24 2.33
N ALA A 26 5.55 -6.00 1.83
CA ALA A 26 5.53 -5.72 0.39
C ALA A 26 6.82 -6.22 -0.28
N GLN A 27 7.99 -5.98 0.32
CA GLN A 27 9.27 -6.44 -0.20
C GLN A 27 9.37 -7.97 -0.27
N ASP A 28 8.77 -8.68 0.69
CA ASP A 28 8.75 -10.13 0.75
C ASP A 28 7.50 -10.74 0.07
N PHE A 29 6.74 -9.94 -0.69
CA PHE A 29 5.48 -10.39 -1.29
C PHE A 29 5.71 -11.42 -2.40
N SER A 30 5.01 -12.55 -2.31
CA SER A 30 5.09 -13.64 -3.30
C SER A 30 4.35 -13.28 -4.59
N GLN A 31 4.83 -13.80 -5.73
CA GLN A 31 4.12 -13.69 -7.02
C GLN A 31 2.73 -14.34 -6.99
N ASP A 32 2.55 -15.39 -6.20
CA ASP A 32 1.26 -16.07 -5.99
C ASP A 32 0.48 -15.49 -4.80
N GLY A 33 0.93 -14.38 -4.23
CA GLY A 33 0.31 -13.74 -3.08
C GLY A 33 -1.05 -13.12 -3.42
N ASP A 34 -1.96 -13.09 -2.43
CA ASP A 34 -3.23 -12.38 -2.57
C ASP A 34 -3.01 -10.87 -2.53
N ILE A 35 -3.11 -10.23 -3.70
CA ILE A 35 -2.88 -8.79 -3.86
C ILE A 35 -3.93 -7.95 -3.13
N SER A 36 -5.08 -8.51 -2.79
CA SER A 36 -6.06 -7.85 -1.92
C SER A 36 -5.45 -7.50 -0.57
N GLN A 37 -4.50 -8.30 -0.06
CA GLN A 37 -3.75 -7.99 1.16
C GLN A 37 -2.90 -6.73 1.01
N ILE A 38 -2.23 -6.55 -0.14
CA ILE A 38 -1.44 -5.34 -0.41
C ILE A 38 -2.37 -4.11 -0.45
N ARG A 39 -3.50 -4.19 -1.17
CA ARG A 39 -4.47 -3.09 -1.26
C ARG A 39 -5.01 -2.69 0.12
N ILE A 40 -5.47 -3.66 0.92
CA ILE A 40 -6.04 -3.40 2.24
C ILE A 40 -4.98 -2.80 3.18
N ARG A 41 -3.77 -3.38 3.21
CA ARG A 41 -2.70 -2.91 4.09
C ARG A 41 -2.23 -1.51 3.69
N LYS A 42 -2.13 -1.21 2.39
CA LYS A 42 -1.78 0.11 1.88
C LYS A 42 -2.75 1.18 2.39
N VAL A 43 -4.07 0.97 2.26
CA VAL A 43 -5.09 1.88 2.80
C VAL A 43 -4.90 2.12 4.30
N LYS A 44 -4.61 1.05 5.07
CA LYS A 44 -4.34 1.18 6.51
C LYS A 44 -3.04 1.89 6.84
N ILE A 45 -2.07 1.92 5.92
CA ILE A 45 -0.85 2.70 6.08
C ILE A 45 -1.09 4.17 5.78
N GLU A 46 -1.82 4.48 4.70
CA GLU A 46 -2.19 5.84 4.30
C GLU A 46 -2.95 6.58 5.42
N GLU A 47 -3.84 5.88 6.15
CA GLU A 47 -4.53 6.42 7.34
C GLU A 47 -3.58 6.95 8.42
N ASN A 48 -2.33 6.44 8.53
CA ASN A 48 -1.40 6.92 9.56
C ASN A 48 -0.61 8.17 9.16
N TRP A 49 -0.70 8.64 7.91
CA TRP A 49 0.03 9.83 7.45
C TRP A 49 -0.41 11.06 8.24
N GLU A 50 -1.70 11.37 8.21
CA GLU A 50 -2.28 12.53 8.90
C GLU A 50 -2.06 12.45 10.42
N GLU A 51 -2.18 11.25 10.99
CA GLU A 51 -1.92 11.04 12.42
C GLU A 51 -0.46 11.37 12.77
N PHE A 52 0.49 10.89 11.97
CA PHE A 52 1.90 11.23 12.16
C PHE A 52 2.15 12.73 11.99
N GLN A 53 1.64 13.35 10.93
CA GLN A 53 1.83 14.78 10.64
C GLN A 53 1.36 15.65 11.81
N ASN A 54 0.20 15.33 12.39
CA ASN A 54 -0.32 16.01 13.57
C ASN A 54 0.58 15.81 14.80
N ILE A 55 0.93 14.56 15.13
CA ILE A 55 1.79 14.25 16.28
C ILE A 55 3.15 14.95 16.16
N GLN A 56 3.78 14.85 15.00
CA GLN A 56 5.12 15.40 14.76
C GLN A 56 5.11 16.93 14.85
N THR A 57 4.10 17.59 14.29
CA THR A 57 3.92 19.04 14.39
C THR A 57 3.76 19.50 15.83
N ILE A 58 2.97 18.77 16.64
CA ILE A 58 2.81 19.08 18.06
C ILE A 58 4.15 18.94 18.80
N ILE A 59 4.92 17.89 18.52
CA ILE A 59 6.23 17.69 19.15
C ILE A 59 7.18 18.83 18.77
N GLU A 60 7.34 19.12 17.47
CA GLU A 60 8.21 20.19 16.96
C GLU A 60 7.85 21.57 17.55
N ALA A 61 6.56 21.87 17.71
CA ALA A 61 6.10 23.12 18.32
C ALA A 61 6.44 23.25 19.82
N ASN A 62 6.74 22.15 20.51
CA ASN A 62 7.05 22.11 21.93
C ASN A 62 8.54 21.88 22.23
N VAL A 63 9.38 21.67 21.21
CA VAL A 63 10.83 21.58 21.37
C VAL A 63 11.47 22.95 21.16
N THR A 64 12.16 23.45 22.18
CA THR A 64 12.79 24.79 22.15
C THR A 64 14.31 24.74 22.00
N GLU A 65 14.94 23.62 22.30
CA GLU A 65 16.39 23.45 22.20
C GLU A 65 16.81 23.19 20.75
N THR A 66 17.80 23.90 20.24
CA THR A 66 18.27 23.78 18.84
C THR A 66 18.62 22.33 18.46
N THR A 67 19.30 21.60 19.35
CA THR A 67 19.63 20.19 19.14
C THR A 67 18.40 19.30 19.07
N GLY A 68 17.36 19.63 19.85
CA GLY A 68 16.08 18.94 19.79
C GLY A 68 15.34 19.22 18.48
N ILE A 69 15.30 20.48 18.04
CA ILE A 69 14.65 20.87 16.77
C ILE A 69 15.24 20.07 15.61
N THR A 70 16.58 20.04 15.49
CA THR A 70 17.25 19.26 14.44
C THR A 70 16.98 17.75 14.55
N ALA A 71 16.90 17.20 15.76
CA ALA A 71 16.55 15.79 15.94
C ALA A 71 15.12 15.49 15.46
N GLU A 72 14.19 16.40 15.69
CA GLU A 72 12.80 16.28 15.26
C GLU A 72 12.63 16.43 13.74
N GLU A 73 13.33 17.38 13.13
CA GLU A 73 13.39 17.53 11.67
C GLU A 73 13.95 16.26 10.99
N ASN A 74 15.02 15.69 11.55
CA ASN A 74 15.59 14.43 11.04
C ASN A 74 14.61 13.27 11.20
N TYR A 75 13.92 13.17 12.33
CA TYR A 75 12.91 12.12 12.53
C TYR A 75 11.80 12.21 11.48
N ARG A 76 11.33 13.43 11.18
CA ARG A 76 10.34 13.68 10.13
C ARG A 76 10.85 13.21 8.79
N PHE A 77 12.05 13.62 8.39
CA PHE A 77 12.64 13.21 7.12
C PHE A 77 12.72 11.68 6.98
N GLU A 78 13.26 10.99 7.99
CA GLU A 78 13.33 9.52 7.98
C GLU A 78 11.97 8.84 7.90
N PHE A 79 10.97 9.40 8.60
CA PHE A 79 9.62 8.86 8.58
C PHE A 79 8.98 9.00 7.20
N GLU A 80 9.10 10.19 6.59
CA GLU A 80 8.51 10.49 5.29
C GLU A 80 9.11 9.60 4.20
N ASP A 81 10.44 9.43 4.20
CA ASP A 81 11.11 8.50 3.29
C ASP A 81 10.63 7.06 3.48
N LEU A 82 10.55 6.58 4.72
CA LEU A 82 10.02 5.25 5.03
C LEU A 82 8.58 5.08 4.53
N TYR A 83 7.72 6.08 4.76
CA TYR A 83 6.33 6.07 4.33
C TYR A 83 6.22 5.98 2.81
N PHE A 84 6.88 6.88 2.08
CA PHE A 84 6.80 6.90 0.63
C PHE A 84 7.38 5.63 0.00
N ASN A 85 8.49 5.11 0.54
CA ASN A 85 9.03 3.82 0.10
C ASN A 85 8.02 2.68 0.28
N ALA A 86 7.29 2.64 1.41
CA ALA A 86 6.27 1.63 1.65
C ALA A 86 5.09 1.74 0.67
N ILE A 87 4.60 2.97 0.41
CA ILE A 87 3.52 3.21 -0.55
C ILE A 87 3.94 2.82 -1.97
N VAL A 88 5.15 3.22 -2.38
CA VAL A 88 5.70 2.90 -3.70
C VAL A 88 5.83 1.39 -3.90
N GLU A 89 6.32 0.64 -2.91
CA GLU A 89 6.41 -0.82 -3.06
C GLU A 89 5.05 -1.50 -3.11
N GLY A 90 4.08 -1.04 -2.31
CA GLY A 90 2.71 -1.52 -2.43
C GLY A 90 2.13 -1.25 -3.83
N GLU A 91 2.37 -0.07 -4.39
CA GLU A 91 1.85 0.33 -5.69
C GLU A 91 2.48 -0.48 -6.84
N LYS A 92 3.80 -0.67 -6.83
CA LYS A 92 4.51 -1.48 -7.83
C LYS A 92 3.91 -2.89 -7.96
N ILE A 93 3.59 -3.53 -6.84
CA ILE A 93 2.98 -4.86 -6.82
C ILE A 93 1.59 -4.82 -7.47
N ILE A 94 0.77 -3.82 -7.14
CA ILE A 94 -0.58 -3.65 -7.71
C ILE A 94 -0.50 -3.43 -9.23
N THR A 95 0.39 -2.55 -9.70
CA THR A 95 0.52 -2.24 -11.13
C THR A 95 1.02 -3.43 -11.94
N ASN A 96 1.99 -4.20 -11.42
CA ASN A 96 2.53 -5.39 -12.10
C ASN A 96 1.46 -6.48 -12.34
N GLN A 97 0.48 -6.62 -11.44
CA GLN A 97 -0.63 -7.55 -11.62
C GLN A 97 -1.54 -7.15 -12.78
N ASN A 98 -1.84 -5.85 -12.90
CA ASN A 98 -2.71 -5.34 -13.94
C ASN A 98 -2.11 -5.58 -15.32
N ALA A 99 -0.81 -5.27 -15.48
CA ALA A 99 -0.06 -5.56 -16.71
C ALA A 99 -0.06 -7.07 -17.07
N THR A 100 0.09 -7.95 -16.08
CA THR A 100 0.05 -9.41 -16.28
C THR A 100 -1.35 -9.90 -16.69
N SER A 101 -2.41 -9.27 -16.17
CA SER A 101 -3.80 -9.64 -16.44
C SER A 101 -4.25 -9.19 -17.83
N GLU A 102 -3.77 -8.04 -18.30
CA GLU A 102 -4.01 -7.53 -19.65
C GLU A 102 -3.34 -8.43 -20.71
N ALA A 103 -2.08 -8.83 -20.50
CA ALA A 103 -1.37 -9.72 -21.41
C ALA A 103 -2.01 -11.12 -21.54
N LYS A 104 -2.60 -11.67 -20.47
CA LYS A 104 -3.32 -12.94 -20.53
C LYS A 104 -4.65 -12.83 -21.29
N SER A 105 -5.32 -11.68 -21.23
CA SER A 105 -6.60 -11.46 -21.90
C SER A 105 -6.46 -11.41 -23.43
N GLU A 106 -5.35 -10.88 -23.95
CA GLU A 106 -5.06 -10.90 -25.40
C GLU A 106 -4.70 -12.28 -25.93
N SER A 107 -4.13 -13.16 -25.10
CA SER A 107 -3.73 -14.52 -25.52
C SER A 107 -4.89 -15.52 -25.65
N THR A 108 -6.12 -15.16 -25.26
CA THR A 108 -7.30 -16.06 -25.31
C THR A 108 -8.30 -15.69 -26.41
N ALA A 109 -7.99 -14.71 -27.28
CA ALA A 109 -8.80 -14.36 -28.46
C ALA A 109 -8.59 -15.30 -29.67
N GLY A 110 -8.07 -16.52 -29.45
CA GLY A 110 -7.87 -17.54 -30.47
C GLY A 110 -8.89 -18.68 -30.36
N SER A 111 -9.90 -18.65 -31.24
CA SER A 111 -10.77 -19.78 -31.63
C SER A 111 -11.80 -20.29 -30.60
N HIS A 112 -12.87 -19.53 -30.39
CA HIS A 112 -14.20 -20.12 -30.15
C HIS A 112 -15.05 -19.91 -31.41
N GLN A 113 -14.90 -20.81 -32.39
CA GLN A 113 -15.92 -21.00 -33.41
C GLN A 113 -17.21 -21.46 -32.70
N PRO A 114 -18.35 -20.77 -32.84
CA PRO A 114 -19.61 -21.33 -32.39
C PRO A 114 -19.91 -22.56 -33.25
N SER A 115 -19.94 -23.74 -32.63
CA SER A 115 -20.40 -24.96 -33.28
C SER A 115 -21.85 -24.77 -33.73
N VAL A 116 -22.05 -24.53 -35.02
CA VAL A 116 -23.38 -24.44 -35.62
C VAL A 116 -23.89 -25.88 -35.77
N VAL A 117 -24.69 -26.33 -34.82
CA VAL A 117 -25.39 -27.62 -34.90
C VAL A 117 -26.38 -27.55 -36.07
N LYS A 118 -26.01 -28.13 -37.22
CA LYS A 118 -26.92 -28.30 -38.36
C LYS A 118 -27.95 -29.38 -37.98
N LEU A 119 -29.14 -28.95 -37.58
CA LEU A 119 -30.30 -29.84 -37.44
C LEU A 119 -30.71 -30.36 -38.82
N ALA A 120 -30.73 -31.68 -38.99
CA ALA A 120 -31.23 -32.34 -40.19
C ALA A 120 -32.75 -32.18 -40.29
N ALA A 121 -33.26 -31.98 -41.51
CA ALA A 121 -34.68 -31.87 -41.77
C ALA A 121 -35.38 -33.23 -41.50
N LEU A 122 -36.40 -33.20 -40.63
CA LEU A 122 -37.23 -34.35 -40.33
C LEU A 122 -38.30 -34.49 -41.42
N ASN A 123 -38.16 -35.47 -42.32
CA ASN A 123 -39.22 -35.86 -43.23
C ASN A 123 -40.25 -36.70 -42.45
N VAL A 124 -41.44 -36.16 -42.24
CA VAL A 124 -42.58 -36.87 -41.65
C VAL A 124 -43.44 -37.46 -42.79
N PRO A 125 -43.93 -38.71 -42.69
CA PRO A 125 -44.78 -39.35 -43.71
C PRO A 125 -46.13 -38.68 -43.93
#